data_AF-A0A962XPK1-F1
#
_entry.id   AF-A0A962XPK1-F1
#
_cell.length_a   1.000
_cell.length_b   1.000
_cell.length_c   1.000
_cell.angle_alpha   90.00
_cell.angle_beta   90.00
_cell.angle_gamma   90.00
#
_symmetry.space_group_name_H-M   'P 1'
#
loop_
_entity.id
_entity.type
_entity.pdbx_description
1 polymer ?
#
loop_
_entity_poly.entity_id
_entity_poly.type
_entity_poly.pdbx_seq_one_letter_code
_entity_poly.pdbx_strand_id
1 'polypeptide(L)'
;MDDIIVWIIIAAFYAPLHYLLPVLVLFITGREPEAVRRRMIRQALIDSTWSMLAAFAIVISLVSQGRLSLAMLVLLLSIGAPFIRIWRHRREITNT
;
A
#
# COMPACT_ATOMS: atom_id res chain seq x y z
N MET A 1 2.45 19.96 19.00
CA MET A 1 3.33 19.30 18.01
C MET A 1 2.98 19.94 16.67
N ASP A 2 3.98 20.35 15.89
CA ASP A 2 3.74 21.01 14.58
C ASP A 2 3.05 20.03 13.62
N ASP A 3 1.92 20.42 13.05
CA ASP A 3 1.10 19.59 12.15
C ASP A 3 1.90 19.15 10.92
N ILE A 4 2.82 20.02 10.44
CA ILE A 4 3.71 19.71 9.32
C ILE A 4 4.65 18.55 9.69
N ILE A 5 5.20 18.54 10.91
CA ILE A 5 6.09 17.48 11.37
C ILE A 5 5.34 16.15 11.45
N VAL A 6 4.08 16.16 11.90
CA VAL A 6 3.23 14.96 11.96
C VAL A 6 3.03 14.38 10.56
N TRP A 7 2.67 15.20 9.58
CA TRP A 7 2.49 14.76 8.20
C TRP A 7 3.78 14.24 7.56
N ILE A 8 4.93 14.87 7.86
CA ILE A 8 6.24 14.38 7.41
C ILE A 8 6.53 12.99 7.99
N ILE A 9 6.29 12.78 9.28
CA ILE A 9 6.49 11.47 9.93
C ILE A 9 5.54 10.44 9.29
N ILE A 10 4.26 10.76 9.14
CA ILE A 10 3.29 9.85 8.51
C ILE A 10 3.78 9.49 7.10
N ALA A 11 4.12 10.45 6.26
CA ALA A 11 4.59 10.17 4.90
C ALA A 11 5.90 9.34 4.89
N ALA A 12 6.88 9.72 5.72
CA ALA A 12 8.18 9.08 5.78
C ALA A 12 8.16 7.63 6.29
N PHE A 13 7.19 7.26 7.14
CA PHE A 13 7.05 5.90 7.65
C PHE A 13 5.99 5.08 6.90
N TYR A 14 4.87 5.71 6.54
CA TYR A 14 3.78 5.04 5.86
C TYR A 14 4.16 4.63 4.44
N ALA A 15 4.82 5.52 3.68
CA ALA A 15 5.20 5.20 2.30
C ALA A 15 6.16 4.01 2.23
N PRO A 16 7.27 3.93 2.99
CA PRO A 16 8.09 2.72 3.00
C PRO A 16 7.28 1.47 3.38
N LEU A 17 6.46 1.52 4.42
CA LEU A 17 5.69 0.35 4.86
C LEU A 17 4.71 -0.16 3.80
N HIS A 18 4.00 0.77 3.13
CA HIS A 18 2.95 0.47 2.16
C HIS A 18 3.47 -0.08 0.82
N TYR A 19 4.75 0.16 0.51
CA TYR A 19 5.40 -0.32 -0.71
C TYR A 19 6.36 -1.49 -0.45
N LEU A 20 7.10 -1.44 0.66
CA LEU A 20 8.14 -2.42 0.96
C LEU A 20 7.53 -3.78 1.30
N LEU A 21 6.48 -3.83 2.13
CA LEU A 21 5.91 -5.12 2.54
C LEU A 21 5.34 -5.93 1.34
N PRO A 22 4.54 -5.34 0.43
CA PRO A 22 4.03 -6.07 -0.73
C PRO A 22 5.15 -6.57 -1.65
N VAL A 23 6.19 -5.75 -1.84
CA VAL A 23 7.36 -6.12 -2.65
C VAL A 23 8.14 -7.25 -1.99
N LEU A 24 8.40 -7.17 -0.69
CA LEU A 24 9.07 -8.24 0.07
C LEU A 24 8.31 -9.57 -0.02
N VAL A 25 6.97 -9.53 0.07
CA VAL A 25 6.17 -10.74 -0.12
C VAL A 25 6.42 -11.36 -1.49
N LEU A 26 6.44 -10.57 -2.57
CA LEU A 26 6.71 -11.08 -3.91
C LEU A 26 8.15 -11.63 -4.07
N PHE A 27 9.13 -11.04 -3.38
CA PHE A 27 10.50 -11.56 -3.37
C PHE A 27 10.62 -12.87 -2.59
N ILE A 28 10.01 -12.98 -1.41
CA ILE A 28 10.13 -14.15 -0.52
C ILE A 28 9.29 -15.32 -1.04
N THR A 29 8.08 -15.06 -1.53
CA THR A 29 7.13 -16.10 -1.97
C THR A 29 7.15 -16.36 -3.48
N GLY A 30 7.96 -15.62 -4.24
CA GLY A 30 8.00 -15.69 -5.70
C GLY A 30 8.80 -16.90 -6.20
N ARG A 31 8.12 -18.02 -6.48
CA ARG A 31 8.68 -19.15 -7.25
C ARG A 31 8.58 -18.95 -8.76
N GLU A 32 7.98 -17.85 -9.19
CA GLU A 32 7.75 -17.51 -10.59
C GLU A 32 9.07 -17.22 -11.33
N PRO A 33 9.11 -17.44 -12.66
CA PRO A 33 10.22 -17.00 -13.52
C PRO A 33 10.52 -15.51 -13.34
N GLU A 34 11.78 -15.12 -13.48
CA GLU A 34 12.25 -13.74 -13.20
C GLU A 34 11.46 -12.67 -13.97
N ALA A 35 11.13 -12.93 -15.23
CA ALA A 35 10.33 -12.02 -16.05
C ALA A 35 8.91 -11.79 -15.48
N VAL A 36 8.28 -12.84 -14.96
CA VAL A 36 6.95 -12.78 -14.34
C VAL A 36 7.04 -12.05 -12.99
N ARG A 37 8.03 -12.39 -12.16
CA ARG A 37 8.28 -11.72 -10.88
C ARG A 37 8.52 -10.21 -11.05
N ARG A 38 9.31 -9.81 -12.03
CA ARG A 38 9.57 -8.38 -12.32
C ARG A 38 8.30 -7.64 -12.72
N ARG A 39 7.44 -8.27 -13.53
CA ARG A 39 6.13 -7.71 -13.89
C ARG A 39 5.22 -7.57 -12.67
N MET A 40 5.14 -8.58 -11.82
CA MET A 40 4.34 -8.55 -10.58
C MET A 40 4.82 -7.48 -9.61
N ILE A 41 6.14 -7.32 -9.43
CA ILE A 41 6.70 -6.25 -8.59
C ILE A 41 6.30 -4.88 -9.13
N ARG A 42 6.41 -4.66 -10.45
CA ARG A 42 6.01 -3.39 -11.06
C ARG A 42 4.53 -3.10 -10.88
N GLN A 43 3.67 -4.11 -11.03
CA GLN A 43 2.23 -4.00 -10.81
C GLN A 43 1.93 -3.70 -9.34
N ALA A 44 2.57 -4.40 -8.40
CA ALA A 44 2.41 -4.16 -6.97
C ALA A 44 2.82 -2.74 -6.56
N LEU A 45 3.91 -2.21 -7.13
CA LEU A 45 4.31 -0.82 -6.92
C LEU A 45 3.24 0.17 -7.41
N ILE A 46 2.70 -0.03 -8.62
CA ILE A 46 1.63 0.82 -9.17
C ILE A 46 0.37 0.74 -8.31
N ASP A 47 -0.01 -0.47 -7.88
CA ASP A 47 -1.15 -0.70 -7.01
C ASP A 47 -0.97 -0.02 -5.65
N SER A 48 0.22 -0.14 -5.05
CA SER A 48 0.58 0.56 -3.81
C SER A 48 0.49 2.07 -3.98
N THR A 49 0.96 2.64 -5.10
CA THR A 49 0.83 4.08 -5.37
C THR A 49 -0.62 4.53 -5.41
N TRP A 50 -1.47 3.86 -6.20
CA TRP A 50 -2.88 4.23 -6.31
C TRP A 50 -3.62 4.08 -4.98
N SER A 51 -3.36 2.99 -4.27
CA SER A 51 -3.91 2.74 -2.94
C SER A 51 -3.48 3.82 -1.95
N MET A 52 -2.20 4.23 -1.96
CA MET A 52 -1.68 5.26 -1.06
C MET A 52 -2.31 6.62 -1.37
N LEU A 53 -2.38 7.03 -2.64
CA LEU A 53 -2.97 8.30 -3.02
C LEU A 53 -4.44 8.39 -2.61
N ALA A 54 -5.20 7.30 -2.83
CA ALA A 54 -6.59 7.23 -2.39
C ALA A 54 -6.70 7.32 -0.85
N ALA A 55 -5.86 6.59 -0.12
CA ALA A 55 -5.84 6.62 1.34
C ALA A 55 -5.52 8.03 1.86
N PHE A 56 -4.49 8.69 1.33
CA PHE A 56 -4.12 10.05 1.73
C PHE A 56 -5.22 11.06 1.45
N ALA A 57 -5.89 10.99 0.29
CA ALA A 57 -7.01 11.87 -0.01
C ALA A 57 -8.16 11.74 1.01
N ILE A 58 -8.48 10.49 1.40
CA ILE A 58 -9.50 10.22 2.42
C ILE A 58 -9.06 10.73 3.80
N VAL A 59 -7.80 10.49 4.17
CA VAL A 59 -7.24 10.89 5.47
C VAL A 59 -7.22 12.40 5.59
N ILE A 60 -6.77 13.14 4.58
CA ILE A 60 -6.78 14.61 4.57
C ILE A 60 -8.21 15.14 4.78
N SER A 61 -9.20 14.54 4.11
CA SER A 61 -10.61 14.90 4.28
C SER A 61 -11.16 14.56 5.66
N LEU A 62 -10.75 13.46 6.28
CA LEU A 62 -11.18 13.08 7.63
C LEU A 62 -10.52 13.94 8.71
N VAL A 63 -9.24 14.30 8.54
CA VAL A 63 -8.51 15.18 9.45
C VAL A 63 -9.12 16.58 9.44
N SER A 64 -9.49 17.12 8.27
CA SER A 64 -10.16 18.43 8.19
C SER A 64 -11.53 18.47 8.87
N GLN A 65 -12.17 17.31 9.04
CA GLN A 65 -13.41 17.13 9.80
C GLN A 65 -13.19 16.85 11.30
N GLY A 66 -11.94 16.87 11.79
CA GLY A 66 -11.58 16.56 13.17
C GLY A 66 -11.65 15.07 13.52
N ARG A 67 -11.82 14.17 12.54
CA ARG A 67 -12.04 12.73 12.75
C ARG A 67 -10.72 11.94 12.72
N LEU A 68 -9.80 12.28 13.63
CA LEU A 68 -8.45 11.69 13.68
C LEU A 68 -8.47 10.15 13.79
N SER A 69 -9.31 9.58 14.65
CA SER A 69 -9.37 8.12 14.83
C SER A 69 -9.77 7.37 13.56
N LEU A 70 -10.70 7.93 12.78
CA LEU A 70 -11.12 7.34 11.51
C LEU A 70 -10.02 7.48 10.45
N ALA A 71 -9.32 8.61 10.43
CA ALA A 71 -8.18 8.81 9.53
C ALA A 71 -7.08 7.77 9.77
N MET A 72 -6.76 7.50 11.04
CA MET A 72 -5.78 6.47 11.42
C MET A 72 -6.25 5.06 11.04
N LEU A 73 -7.54 4.75 11.24
CA LEU A 73 -8.12 3.47 10.82
C LEU A 73 -8.02 3.28 9.30
N VAL A 74 -8.28 4.32 8.52
CA VAL A 74 -8.16 4.28 7.05
C VAL A 74 -6.71 4.00 6.63
N LEU A 75 -5.73 4.66 7.24
CA LEU A 75 -4.31 4.36 6.98
C LEU A 75 -3.99 2.90 7.31
N LEU A 76 -4.41 2.43 8.49
CA LEU A 76 -4.14 1.05 8.92
C LEU A 76 -4.73 0.01 7.94
N LEU A 77 -5.99 0.19 7.55
CA LEU A 77 -6.66 -0.72 6.61
C LEU A 77 -6.04 -0.66 5.21
N SER A 78 -5.58 0.52 4.80
CA SER A 78 -4.99 0.73 3.48
C SER A 78 -3.70 -0.06 3.30
N ILE A 79 -2.89 -0.26 4.34
CA ILE A 79 -1.67 -1.11 4.29
C ILE A 79 -2.00 -2.54 3.81
N GLY A 80 -3.21 -3.05 4.11
CA GLY A 80 -3.65 -4.38 3.67
C GLY A 80 -4.05 -4.46 2.20
N ALA A 81 -4.43 -3.35 1.57
CA ALA A 81 -5.00 -3.33 0.22
C ALA A 81 -4.06 -3.90 -0.87
N PRO A 82 -2.74 -3.59 -0.89
CA PRO A 82 -1.81 -4.16 -1.87
C PRO A 82 -1.70 -5.69 -1.76
N PHE A 83 -1.80 -6.26 -0.55
CA PHE A 83 -1.71 -7.71 -0.35
C PHE A 83 -2.91 -8.45 -0.95
N ILE A 84 -4.12 -7.92 -0.77
CA ILE A 84 -5.34 -8.48 -1.34
C ILE A 84 -5.22 -8.52 -2.87
N ARG A 85 -4.69 -7.45 -3.49
CA ARG A 85 -4.48 -7.38 -4.94
C ARG A 85 -3.44 -8.37 -5.45
N ILE A 86 -2.32 -8.54 -4.74
CA ILE A 86 -1.31 -9.56 -5.07
C ILE A 86 -1.92 -10.96 -5.03
N TRP A 87 -2.73 -11.26 -4.01
CA TRP A 87 -3.35 -12.58 -3.87
C TRP A 87 -4.36 -12.86 -4.98
N ARG A 88 -5.12 -11.83 -5.41
CA ARG A 88 -6.03 -11.94 -6.55
C ARG A 88 -5.29 -12.18 -7.86
N HIS A 89 -4.21 -11.43 -8.14
CA HIS A 89 -3.39 -11.62 -9.34
C HIS A 89 -2.73 -13.00 -9.41
N ARG A 90 -2.30 -13.57 -8.27
CA ARG A 90 -1.77 -14.95 -8.25
C ARG A 90 -2.84 -15.98 -8.66
N ARG A 91 -4.09 -15.82 -8.22
CA ARG A 91 -5.19 -16.73 -8.61
C ARG A 91 -5.51 -16.66 -10.10
N GLU A 92 -5.39 -15.47 -10.70
CA GLU A 92 -5.61 -15.28 -12.14
C GLU A 92 -4.56 -16.01 -12.99
N ILE A 93 -3.30 -16.09 -12.53
CA ILE A 93 -2.21 -16.79 -13.24
C ILE A 93 -2.31 -18.32 -13.06
N THR A 94 -2.75 -18.82 -11.91
CA THR A 94 -2.89 -20.27 -11.67
C THR A 94 -4.09 -20.89 -12.38
N ASN A 95 -5.11 -20.10 -12.73
CA ASN A 95 -6.32 -20.57 -13.41
C ASN A 95 -6.24 -20.51 -14.95
N THR A 96 -5.09 -20.11 -15.52
CA THR A 96 -4.80 -20.17 -16.96
C THR A 96 -3.78 -21.26 -17.25
#